data_AF-A0A6B3BJJ9-F1
#
_entry.id   AF-A0A6B3BJJ9-F1
#
_cell.length_a   1.000
_cell.length_b   1.000
_cell.length_c   1.000
_cell.angle_alpha   90.00
_cell.angle_beta   90.00
_cell.angle_gamma   90.00
#
_symmetry.space_group_name_H-M   'P 1'
#
loop_
_entity.id
_entity.type
_entity.pdbx_description
1 polymer ?
#
loop_
_entity_poly.entity_id
_entity_poly.type
_entity_poly.pdbx_seq_one_letter_code
_entity_poly.pdbx_strand_id
1 'polypeptide(L)'
;RAAVLAVVHPGDPRAAAELAEFDARFTQDGDGVHGARAMAAASAEALGGADVDTAVDAALAQLPDGTEIARNAAHAVRLAREFAGERAGAFALVPVLEHQIVDHVYSYGIAAAETVPVALALTAASRGDLAQAVPAAACL
;
A
#
# COMPACT_ATOMS: atom_id res chain seq x y z
N ARG A 1 10.96 -2.27 3.64
CA ARG A 1 11.79 -3.50 3.84
C ARG A 1 10.98 -4.79 3.76
N ALA A 2 9.75 -4.82 4.29
CA ALA A 2 8.90 -6.01 4.37
C ALA A 2 8.74 -6.81 3.05
N ALA A 3 8.77 -6.15 1.88
CA ALA A 3 8.66 -6.83 0.58
C ALA A 3 9.70 -7.94 0.37
N VAL A 4 10.94 -7.78 0.85
CA VAL A 4 11.97 -8.83 0.70
C VAL A 4 11.68 -10.04 1.58
N LEU A 5 10.97 -9.87 2.69
CA LEU A 5 10.62 -10.99 3.58
C LEU A 5 9.52 -11.86 2.98
N ALA A 6 8.70 -11.31 2.08
CA ALA A 6 7.65 -12.08 1.40
C ALA A 6 8.20 -13.18 0.47
N VAL A 7 9.47 -13.09 0.05
CA VAL A 7 10.09 -14.06 -0.89
C VAL A 7 10.17 -15.49 -0.34
N VAL A 8 10.11 -15.67 0.98
CA VAL A 8 10.11 -17.00 1.61
C VAL A 8 8.69 -17.59 1.76
N HIS A 9 7.66 -16.81 1.44
CA HIS A 9 6.24 -17.18 1.57
C HIS A 9 5.41 -16.78 0.33
N PRO A 10 5.81 -17.15 -0.90
CA PRO A 10 5.05 -16.82 -2.11
C PRO A 10 3.66 -17.47 -2.07
N GLY A 11 2.61 -16.68 -2.31
CA GLY A 11 1.22 -17.11 -2.23
C GLY A 11 0.70 -17.37 -0.81
N ASP A 12 1.47 -17.04 0.24
CA ASP A 12 1.04 -17.13 1.64
C ASP A 12 1.14 -15.74 2.31
N PRO A 13 0.15 -14.86 2.11
CA PRO A 13 0.17 -13.50 2.65
C PRO A 13 0.19 -13.47 4.18
N ARG A 14 -0.39 -14.48 4.83
CA ARG A 14 -0.47 -14.52 6.29
C ARG A 14 0.90 -14.83 6.88
N ALA A 15 1.59 -15.86 6.39
CA ALA A 15 2.93 -16.19 6.86
C ALA A 15 3.92 -15.04 6.57
N ALA A 16 3.81 -14.41 5.40
CA ALA A 16 4.62 -13.24 5.05
C ALA A 16 4.38 -12.07 6.02
N ALA A 17 3.12 -11.78 6.37
CA ALA A 17 2.78 -10.73 7.33
C ALA A 17 3.31 -11.04 8.74
N GLU A 18 3.19 -12.28 9.22
CA GLU A 18 3.71 -12.71 10.52
C GLU A 18 5.24 -12.54 10.60
N LEU A 19 5.97 -12.91 9.54
CA LEU A 19 7.43 -12.69 9.46
C LEU A 19 7.79 -11.19 9.43
N ALA A 20 7.05 -10.39 8.66
CA ALA A 20 7.30 -8.95 8.56
C ALA A 20 7.00 -8.22 9.86
N GLU A 21 5.99 -8.64 10.61
CA GLU A 21 5.71 -8.13 11.95
C GLU A 21 6.85 -8.42 12.92
N PHE A 22 7.37 -9.66 12.91
CA PHE A 22 8.49 -10.03 13.77
C PHE A 22 9.71 -9.13 13.54
N ASP A 23 10.04 -8.83 12.28
CA ASP A 23 11.12 -7.89 11.92
C ASP A 23 10.77 -6.43 12.30
N ALA A 24 9.56 -5.96 11.99
CA ALA A 24 9.19 -4.56 12.16
C ALA A 24 9.13 -4.12 13.64
N ARG A 25 8.67 -4.99 14.54
CA ARG A 25 8.49 -4.69 15.99
C ARG A 25 9.78 -4.27 16.71
N PHE A 26 10.96 -4.51 16.13
CA PHE A 26 12.23 -4.03 16.69
C PHE A 26 12.48 -2.54 16.48
N THR A 27 11.82 -1.92 15.50
CA THR A 27 12.09 -0.52 15.11
C THR A 27 10.84 0.33 14.94
N GLN A 28 9.66 -0.29 14.99
CA GLN A 28 8.37 0.32 14.69
C GLN A 28 7.33 -0.17 15.71
N ASP A 29 6.27 0.62 15.87
CA ASP A 29 5.06 0.24 16.60
C ASP A 29 3.82 0.75 15.85
N GLY A 30 2.62 0.27 16.23
CA GLY A 30 1.35 0.66 15.64
C GLY A 30 1.33 0.56 14.10
N ASP A 31 0.98 1.65 13.44
CA ASP A 31 0.83 1.72 11.98
C ASP A 31 2.12 1.36 11.22
N GLY A 32 3.30 1.53 11.82
CA GLY A 32 4.55 1.07 11.21
C GLY A 32 4.63 -0.46 11.08
N VAL A 33 4.14 -1.18 12.10
CA VAL A 33 4.05 -2.65 12.08
C VAL A 33 2.91 -3.10 11.16
N HIS A 34 1.75 -2.44 11.21
CA HIS A 34 0.61 -2.76 10.33
C HIS A 34 0.96 -2.55 8.85
N GLY A 35 1.67 -1.47 8.53
CA GLY A 35 2.17 -1.20 7.19
C GLY A 35 3.16 -2.26 6.71
N ALA A 36 4.07 -2.72 7.58
CA ALA A 36 4.98 -3.81 7.25
C ALA A 36 4.22 -5.12 6.92
N ARG A 37 3.23 -5.47 7.74
CA ARG A 37 2.35 -6.63 7.50
C ARG A 37 1.63 -6.53 6.16
N ALA A 38 0.99 -5.39 5.88
CA ALA A 38 0.26 -5.15 4.65
C ALA A 38 1.16 -5.26 3.40
N MET A 39 2.34 -4.63 3.41
CA MET A 39 3.27 -4.69 2.28
C MET A 39 3.82 -6.10 2.03
N ALA A 40 4.08 -6.88 3.09
CA ALA A 40 4.51 -8.26 2.94
C ALA A 40 3.40 -9.15 2.38
N ALA A 41 2.16 -9.00 2.87
CA ALA A 41 1.01 -9.74 2.35
C ALA A 41 0.76 -9.48 0.86
N ALA A 42 0.75 -8.20 0.45
CA ALA A 42 0.61 -7.82 -0.96
C ALA A 42 1.72 -8.41 -1.83
N SER A 43 2.97 -8.33 -1.36
CA SER A 43 4.13 -8.85 -2.09
C SER A 43 4.07 -10.38 -2.21
N ALA A 44 3.63 -11.08 -1.16
CA ALA A 44 3.49 -12.53 -1.17
C ALA A 44 2.43 -13.01 -2.18
N GLU A 45 1.27 -12.36 -2.24
CA GLU A 45 0.24 -12.65 -3.25
C GLU A 45 0.77 -12.43 -4.67
N ALA A 46 1.41 -11.28 -4.92
CA ALA A 46 1.99 -10.99 -6.23
C ALA A 46 3.07 -12.01 -6.63
N LEU A 47 3.93 -12.43 -5.69
CA LEU A 47 4.92 -13.49 -5.90
C LEU A 47 4.28 -14.87 -6.12
N GLY A 48 3.07 -15.09 -5.58
CA GLY A 48 2.24 -16.26 -5.83
C GLY A 48 1.52 -16.24 -7.18
N GLY A 49 1.61 -15.14 -7.94
CA GLY A 49 0.97 -14.97 -9.25
C GLY A 49 -0.44 -14.40 -9.20
N ALA A 50 -0.87 -13.86 -8.06
CA ALA A 50 -2.14 -13.17 -7.93
C ALA A 50 -2.17 -11.87 -8.77
N ASP A 51 -3.38 -11.42 -9.11
CA ASP A 51 -3.56 -10.11 -9.73
C ASP A 51 -3.41 -8.96 -8.72
N VAL A 52 -3.40 -7.74 -9.25
CA VAL A 52 -3.17 -6.52 -8.45
C VAL A 52 -4.27 -6.29 -7.41
N ASP A 53 -5.53 -6.52 -7.77
CA ASP A 53 -6.64 -6.33 -6.84
C ASP A 53 -6.56 -7.32 -5.68
N THR A 54 -6.25 -8.58 -5.97
CA THR A 54 -6.03 -9.62 -4.94
C THR A 54 -4.87 -9.26 -4.01
N ALA A 55 -3.74 -8.79 -4.56
CA ALA A 55 -2.60 -8.36 -3.76
C ALA A 55 -2.93 -7.14 -2.88
N VAL A 56 -3.67 -6.17 -3.40
CA VAL A 56 -4.13 -4.99 -2.63
C VAL A 56 -5.10 -5.40 -1.53
N ASP A 57 -6.08 -6.26 -1.83
CA ASP A 57 -7.06 -6.74 -0.85
C ASP A 57 -6.38 -7.56 0.26
N ALA A 58 -5.36 -8.35 -0.06
CA ALA A 58 -4.55 -9.05 0.95
C ALA A 58 -3.78 -8.08 1.86
N ALA A 59 -3.32 -6.95 1.33
CA ALA A 59 -2.71 -5.88 2.13
C ALA A 59 -3.72 -5.27 3.10
N LEU A 60 -4.91 -4.92 2.59
CA LEU A 60 -5.99 -4.32 3.38
C LEU A 60 -6.44 -5.24 4.51
N ALA A 61 -6.50 -6.56 4.27
CA ALA A 61 -6.86 -7.56 5.27
C ALA A 61 -5.86 -7.64 6.45
N GLN A 62 -4.66 -7.06 6.33
CA GLN A 62 -3.69 -7.00 7.44
C GLN A 62 -3.84 -5.76 8.33
N LEU A 63 -4.69 -4.80 7.96
CA LEU A 63 -4.84 -3.54 8.67
C LEU A 63 -5.98 -3.64 9.69
N PRO A 64 -5.71 -3.50 11.00
CA PRO A 64 -6.77 -3.62 12.00
C PRO A 64 -7.78 -2.48 11.92
N ASP A 65 -9.06 -2.81 12.10
CA ASP A 65 -10.14 -1.84 12.14
C ASP A 65 -9.91 -0.75 13.21
N GLY A 66 -10.32 0.47 12.89
CA GLY A 66 -10.20 1.62 13.80
C GLY A 66 -8.82 2.28 13.82
N THR A 67 -7.80 1.68 13.20
CA THR A 67 -6.49 2.33 13.00
C THR A 67 -6.55 3.41 11.91
N GLU A 68 -5.62 4.35 11.94
CA GLU A 68 -5.56 5.41 10.94
C GLU A 68 -5.11 4.87 9.58
N ILE A 69 -4.08 4.02 9.56
CA ILE A 69 -3.64 3.32 8.35
C ILE A 69 -4.78 2.52 7.68
N ALA A 70 -5.65 1.85 8.43
CA ALA A 70 -6.79 1.12 7.86
C ALA A 70 -7.80 2.07 7.20
N ARG A 71 -8.16 3.17 7.87
CA ARG A 71 -9.08 4.17 7.32
C ARG A 71 -8.51 4.80 6.05
N ASN A 72 -7.26 5.22 6.08
CA ASN A 72 -6.61 5.88 4.95
C ASN A 72 -6.39 4.91 3.79
N ALA A 73 -5.99 3.67 4.05
CA ALA A 73 -5.81 2.65 2.99
C ALA A 73 -7.12 2.33 2.29
N ALA A 74 -8.18 2.09 3.07
CA ALA A 74 -9.51 1.87 2.51
C ALA A 74 -9.98 3.09 1.70
N HIS A 75 -9.71 4.31 2.17
CA HIS A 75 -10.08 5.52 1.46
C HIS A 75 -9.31 5.71 0.15
N ALA A 76 -8.00 5.59 0.18
CA ALA A 76 -7.13 5.76 -0.97
C ALA A 76 -7.41 4.71 -2.05
N VAL A 77 -7.63 3.44 -1.67
CA VAL A 77 -8.00 2.37 -2.62
C VAL A 77 -9.39 2.59 -3.23
N ARG A 78 -10.36 3.11 -2.48
CA ARG A 78 -11.66 3.51 -3.07
C ARG A 78 -11.49 4.60 -4.11
N LEU A 79 -10.74 5.66 -3.81
CA LEU A 79 -10.43 6.72 -4.77
C LEU A 79 -9.75 6.16 -6.03
N ALA A 80 -8.77 5.28 -5.87
CA ALA A 80 -8.10 4.64 -7.01
C ALA A 80 -9.07 3.87 -7.91
N ARG A 81 -10.03 3.14 -7.33
CA ARG A 81 -11.05 2.40 -8.07
C ARG A 81 -12.05 3.32 -8.77
N GLU A 82 -12.39 4.46 -8.18
CA GLU A 82 -13.25 5.49 -8.80
C GLU A 82 -12.57 6.18 -9.99
N PHE A 83 -11.25 6.34 -9.93
CA PHE A 83 -10.43 6.94 -11.00
C PHE A 83 -10.01 5.93 -12.09
N ALA A 84 -10.46 4.67 -11.99
CA ALA A 84 -10.12 3.64 -12.95
C ALA A 84 -10.62 4.01 -14.36
N GLY A 85 -9.69 4.17 -15.30
CA GLY A 85 -10.00 4.51 -16.69
C GLY A 85 -9.86 5.99 -17.05
N GLU A 86 -9.43 6.84 -16.10
CA GLU A 86 -9.04 8.21 -16.39
C GLU A 86 -7.96 8.31 -17.46
N ARG A 87 -8.04 9.32 -18.34
CA ARG A 87 -7.14 9.44 -19.50
C ARG A 87 -5.68 9.64 -19.12
N ALA A 88 -5.44 10.24 -17.95
CA ALA A 88 -4.11 10.45 -17.39
C ALA A 88 -3.63 9.29 -16.51
N GLY A 89 -4.42 8.22 -16.38
CA GLY A 89 -4.05 7.03 -15.61
C GLY A 89 -3.79 7.35 -14.14
N ALA A 90 -2.80 6.66 -13.53
CA ALA A 90 -2.46 6.84 -12.11
C ALA A 90 -2.06 8.29 -11.74
N PHE A 91 -1.54 9.08 -12.70
CA PHE A 91 -1.22 10.49 -12.46
C PHE A 91 -2.43 11.36 -12.14
N ALA A 92 -3.62 11.01 -12.63
CA ALA A 92 -4.85 11.74 -12.32
C ALA A 92 -5.17 11.73 -10.82
N LEU A 93 -4.70 10.70 -10.11
CA LEU A 93 -4.99 10.46 -8.71
C LEU A 93 -4.06 11.25 -7.77
N VAL A 94 -2.89 11.69 -8.25
CA VAL A 94 -1.86 12.35 -7.44
C VAL A 94 -2.39 13.57 -6.68
N PRO A 95 -3.06 14.57 -7.30
CA PRO A 95 -3.54 15.74 -6.56
C PRO A 95 -4.60 15.40 -5.50
N VAL A 96 -5.36 14.33 -5.71
CA VAL A 96 -6.40 13.88 -4.78
C VAL A 96 -5.78 13.19 -3.57
N LEU A 97 -4.79 12.32 -3.78
CA LEU A 97 -4.06 11.67 -2.70
C LEU A 97 -3.24 12.67 -1.88
N GLU A 98 -2.59 13.63 -2.55
CA GLU A 98 -1.89 14.72 -1.90
C GLU A 98 -2.83 15.48 -0.95
N HIS A 99 -3.98 15.91 -1.44
CA HIS A 99 -4.91 16.70 -0.65
C HIS A 99 -5.65 15.93 0.46
N GLN A 100 -5.96 14.64 0.25
CA GLN A 100 -6.87 13.88 1.13
C GLN A 100 -6.18 12.87 2.04
N ILE A 101 -4.94 12.49 1.75
CA ILE A 101 -4.21 11.44 2.49
C ILE A 101 -2.91 11.96 3.10
N VAL A 102 -2.14 12.77 2.37
CA VAL A 102 -0.82 13.23 2.84
C VAL A 102 -0.99 14.48 3.69
N ASP A 103 -0.57 14.44 4.96
CA ASP A 103 -0.56 15.63 5.79
C ASP A 103 0.66 16.52 5.45
N HIS A 104 0.41 17.81 5.19
CA HIS A 104 1.42 18.78 4.77
C HIS A 104 2.18 19.44 5.93
N VAL A 105 2.14 18.84 7.13
CA VAL A 105 3.02 19.27 8.23
C VAL A 105 4.50 19.15 7.82
N TYR A 106 4.82 18.19 6.94
CA TYR A 106 6.12 18.10 6.25
C TYR A 106 5.95 18.17 4.72
N SER A 107 7.05 18.38 4.00
CA SER A 107 7.04 18.48 2.53
C SER A 107 6.75 17.15 1.81
N TYR A 108 6.64 16.03 2.53
CA TYR A 108 6.31 14.70 2.01
C TYR A 108 5.82 13.79 3.15
N GLY A 109 5.01 12.78 2.81
CA GLY A 109 4.49 11.80 3.76
C GLY A 109 5.59 10.88 4.29
N ILE A 110 5.62 10.68 5.60
CA ILE A 110 6.58 9.78 6.27
C ILE A 110 5.88 8.73 7.13
N ALA A 111 4.62 8.97 7.49
CA ALA A 111 3.88 8.02 8.30
C ALA A 111 3.47 6.82 7.44
N ALA A 112 3.54 5.63 8.02
CA ALA A 112 3.01 4.42 7.37
C ALA A 112 1.51 4.56 7.06
N ALA A 113 0.78 5.31 7.90
CA ALA A 113 -0.62 5.66 7.74
C ALA A 113 -0.94 6.55 6.52
N GLU A 114 0.09 7.09 5.86
CA GLU A 114 -0.04 7.91 4.65
C GLU A 114 0.57 7.17 3.45
N THR A 115 1.80 6.71 3.61
CA THR A 115 2.63 6.15 2.53
C THR A 115 2.15 4.78 2.05
N VAL A 116 1.69 3.90 2.94
CA VAL A 116 1.14 2.59 2.55
C VAL A 116 -0.18 2.75 1.80
N PRO A 117 -1.16 3.54 2.28
CA PRO A 117 -2.36 3.87 1.50
C PRO A 117 -2.07 4.41 0.09
N VAL A 118 -1.14 5.37 -0.03
CA VAL A 118 -0.73 5.93 -1.32
C VAL A 118 -0.17 4.84 -2.24
N ALA A 119 0.74 4.00 -1.73
CA ALA A 119 1.33 2.91 -2.50
C ALA A 119 0.27 1.92 -3.01
N LEU A 120 -0.69 1.52 -2.16
CA LEU A 120 -1.78 0.63 -2.55
C LEU A 120 -2.69 1.27 -3.61
N ALA A 121 -3.04 2.55 -3.42
CA ALA A 121 -3.89 3.29 -4.35
C ALA A 121 -3.24 3.45 -5.73
N LEU A 122 -1.96 3.84 -5.80
CA LEU A 122 -1.25 3.97 -7.06
C LEU A 122 -1.02 2.62 -7.75
N THR A 123 -0.81 1.55 -6.98
CA THR A 123 -0.71 0.19 -7.53
C THR A 123 -2.05 -0.23 -8.16
N ALA A 124 -3.17 0.01 -7.46
CA ALA A 124 -4.51 -0.29 -7.97
C ALA A 124 -4.85 0.56 -9.22
N ALA A 125 -4.63 1.88 -9.17
CA ALA A 125 -4.94 2.79 -10.27
C ALA A 125 -4.11 2.51 -11.53
N SER A 126 -2.84 2.13 -11.37
CA SER A 126 -1.96 1.75 -12.48
C SER A 126 -2.18 0.32 -12.97
N ARG A 127 -2.98 -0.50 -12.26
CA ARG A 127 -3.10 -1.95 -12.50
C ARG A 127 -1.73 -2.65 -12.54
N GLY A 128 -0.80 -2.18 -11.71
CA GLY A 128 0.57 -2.70 -11.66
C GLY A 128 1.48 -2.26 -12.81
N ASP A 129 1.03 -1.37 -13.70
CA ASP A 129 1.89 -0.80 -14.74
C ASP A 129 2.94 0.14 -14.13
N LEU A 130 4.19 -0.34 -14.08
CA LEU A 130 5.32 0.38 -13.52
C LEU A 130 5.57 1.73 -14.19
N ALA A 131 5.28 1.86 -15.48
CA ALA A 131 5.47 3.10 -16.22
C ALA A 131 4.52 4.22 -15.76
N GLN A 132 3.42 3.84 -15.09
CA GLN A 132 2.49 4.78 -14.47
C GLN A 132 2.70 4.88 -12.96
N ALA A 133 2.86 3.74 -12.27
CA ALA A 133 2.89 3.70 -10.81
C ALA A 133 4.11 4.45 -10.23
N VAL A 134 5.30 4.21 -10.77
CA VAL A 134 6.55 4.78 -10.22
C VAL A 134 6.62 6.29 -10.43
N PRO A 135 6.37 6.83 -11.64
CA PRO A 135 6.40 8.28 -11.83
C PRO A 135 5.32 9.02 -11.03
N ALA A 136 4.11 8.46 -10.90
CA ALA A 136 3.06 9.05 -10.07
C ALA A 136 3.45 9.06 -8.58
N ALA A 137 4.06 7.99 -8.09
CA ALA A 137 4.53 7.90 -6.70
C ALA A 137 5.63 8.92 -6.39
N ALA A 138 6.48 9.27 -7.36
CA ALA A 138 7.53 10.27 -7.18
C ALA A 138 7.01 11.71 -7.06
N CYS A 139 5.71 11.95 -7.30
CA CYS A 139 5.06 13.24 -7.15
C CYS A 139 4.38 13.46 -5.79
N LEU A 140 4.45 12.48 -4.88
CA LEU A 140 3.86 12.49 -3.54
C LEU A 140 4.96 12.38 -2.48
#